data_AF-A0A820N650-F1
#
_entry.id   AF-A0A820N650-F1
#
_cell.length_a   1.000
_cell.length_b   1.000
_cell.length_c   1.000
_cell.angle_alpha   90.00
_cell.angle_beta   90.00
_cell.angle_gamma   90.00
#
_symmetry.space_group_name_H-M   'P 1'
#
loop_
_entity.id
_entity.type
_entity.pdbx_description
1 polymer ?
#
loop_
_entity_poly.entity_id
_entity_poly.type
_entity_poly.pdbx_seq_one_letter_code
_entity_poly.pdbx_strand_id
1 'polypeptide(L)'
;IINDYDQFKQTINEQKQNLQNHSLIKQIDEWERNSIEIIRQKAQDCRKSLIESSQTFINGIEMKFNDLSKQIKQIYNKNEFNEINLEYLTNELIEITKELNNPLNIFIQQGSQPFISDISIILSKIKSTKIVLIGIENKTYS
;
A
#
# COMPACT_ATOMS: atom_id res chain seq x y z
N ILE A 1 -4.34 -44.25 -32.04
CA ILE A 1 -2.92 -44.39 -31.65
C ILE A 1 -2.03 -43.35 -32.31
N ILE A 2 -1.84 -43.33 -33.64
CA ILE A 2 -0.98 -42.33 -34.32
C ILE A 2 -1.55 -40.92 -34.18
N ASN A 3 -2.85 -40.74 -34.40
CA ASN A 3 -3.54 -39.46 -34.25
C ASN A 3 -3.46 -38.89 -32.81
N ASP A 4 -3.56 -39.77 -31.81
CA ASP A 4 -3.49 -39.37 -30.39
C ASP A 4 -2.06 -38.95 -30.01
N TYR A 5 -1.04 -39.61 -30.59
CA TYR A 5 0.37 -39.26 -30.41
C TYR A 5 0.71 -37.90 -31.03
N ASP A 6 0.25 -37.64 -32.26
CA ASP A 6 0.49 -36.37 -32.94
C ASP A 6 -0.23 -35.21 -32.25
N GLN A 7 -1.46 -35.43 -31.76
CA GLN A 7 -2.20 -34.45 -30.97
C GLN A 7 -1.47 -34.13 -29.65
N PHE A 8 -1.00 -35.15 -28.94
CA PHE A 8 -0.26 -34.95 -27.70
C PHE A 8 1.07 -34.19 -27.91
N LYS A 9 1.79 -34.52 -28.99
CA LYS A 9 3.03 -33.84 -29.38
C LYS A 9 2.77 -32.37 -29.72
N GLN A 10 1.65 -32.08 -30.38
CA GLN A 10 1.23 -30.71 -30.66
C GLN A 10 0.93 -29.94 -29.36
N THR A 11 0.18 -30.53 -28.43
CA THR A 11 -0.10 -29.90 -27.13
C THR A 11 1.18 -29.58 -26.33
N ILE A 12 2.18 -30.47 -26.33
CA ILE A 12 3.48 -30.20 -25.69
C ILE A 12 4.19 -29.02 -26.36
N ASN A 13 4.20 -28.97 -27.70
CA ASN A 13 4.85 -27.90 -28.43
C ASN A 13 4.16 -26.55 -28.19
N GLU A 14 2.82 -26.53 -28.14
CA GLU A 14 2.04 -25.34 -27.80
C GLU A 14 2.34 -24.83 -26.38
N GLN A 15 2.42 -25.72 -25.39
CA GLN A 15 2.79 -25.34 -24.02
C GLN A 15 4.23 -24.84 -23.93
N LYS A 16 5.18 -25.46 -24.65
CA LYS A 16 6.58 -25.01 -24.71
C LYS A 16 6.74 -23.64 -25.36
N GLN A 17 5.97 -23.36 -26.40
CA GLN A 17 6.02 -22.08 -27.11
C GLN A 17 5.33 -20.96 -26.32
N ASN A 18 4.42 -21.29 -25.40
CA ASN A 18 3.59 -20.32 -24.70
C ASN A 18 3.63 -20.47 -23.17
N LEU A 19 4.83 -20.62 -22.61
CA LEU A 19 5.03 -20.76 -21.16
C LEU A 19 4.46 -19.59 -20.34
N GLN A 20 4.41 -18.38 -20.92
CA GLN A 20 3.83 -17.20 -20.29
C GLN A 20 2.29 -17.29 -20.14
N ASN A 21 1.63 -18.13 -20.94
CA ASN A 21 0.19 -18.38 -20.81
C ASN A 21 -0.15 -19.45 -19.76
N HIS A 22 0.85 -19.99 -19.06
CA HIS A 22 0.64 -20.97 -18.01
C HIS A 22 -0.26 -20.41 -16.89
N SER A 23 -1.21 -21.22 -16.41
CA SER A 23 -2.20 -20.78 -15.42
C SER A 23 -1.57 -20.27 -14.11
N LEU A 24 -0.45 -20.84 -13.69
CA LEU A 24 0.31 -20.36 -12.52
C LEU A 24 0.96 -18.98 -12.75
N ILE A 25 1.40 -18.65 -13.97
CA ILE A 25 1.92 -17.31 -14.28
C ILE A 25 0.78 -16.29 -14.17
N LYS A 26 -0.39 -16.59 -14.73
CA LYS A 26 -1.57 -15.73 -14.59
C LYS A 26 -1.97 -15.51 -13.12
N GLN A 27 -1.83 -16.53 -12.28
CA GLN A 27 -2.07 -16.39 -10.83
C GLN A 27 -1.05 -15.49 -10.15
N ILE A 28 0.23 -15.58 -10.53
CA ILE A 28 1.28 -14.65 -10.05
C ILE A 28 0.94 -13.22 -10.47
N ASP A 29 0.59 -12.99 -11.74
CA ASP A 29 0.23 -11.65 -12.24
C ASP A 29 -0.99 -11.06 -11.51
N GLU A 30 -1.97 -11.91 -11.17
CA GLU A 30 -3.14 -11.50 -10.40
C GLU A 30 -2.76 -11.13 -8.96
N TRP A 31 -1.95 -11.94 -8.30
CA TRP A 31 -1.46 -11.64 -6.95
C TRP A 31 -0.58 -10.39 -6.91
N GLU A 32 0.28 -10.18 -7.90
CA GLU A 32 1.08 -8.96 -8.04
C GLU A 32 0.17 -7.73 -8.16
N ARG A 33 -0.78 -7.76 -9.10
CA ARG A 33 -1.72 -6.65 -9.31
C ARG A 33 -2.51 -6.32 -8.05
N ASN A 34 -3.05 -7.34 -7.40
CA ASN A 34 -3.84 -7.17 -6.18
C ASN A 34 -2.98 -6.58 -5.04
N SER A 35 -1.73 -7.04 -4.90
CA SER A 35 -0.80 -6.55 -3.87
C SER A 35 -0.45 -5.08 -4.09
N ILE A 36 -0.18 -4.67 -5.33
CA ILE A 36 0.07 -3.28 -5.69
C ILE A 36 -1.15 -2.41 -5.35
N GLU A 37 -2.35 -2.89 -5.66
CA GLU A 37 -3.57 -2.13 -5.38
C GLU A 37 -3.81 -1.95 -3.88
N ILE A 38 -3.57 -2.99 -3.08
CA ILE A 38 -3.64 -2.93 -1.62
C ILE A 38 -2.66 -1.88 -1.06
N ILE A 39 -1.41 -1.83 -1.57
CA ILE A 39 -0.44 -0.79 -1.18
C ILE A 39 -0.94 0.60 -1.52
N ARG A 40 -1.44 0.78 -2.75
CA ARG A 40 -1.92 2.09 -3.25
C ARG A 40 -3.09 2.59 -2.41
N GLN A 41 -4.09 1.74 -2.19
CA GLN A 41 -5.25 2.08 -1.38
C GLN A 41 -4.83 2.48 0.03
N LYS A 42 -3.97 1.67 0.68
CA LYS A 42 -3.51 1.99 2.03
C LYS A 42 -2.75 3.31 2.11
N ALA A 43 -1.88 3.58 1.12
CA ALA A 43 -1.17 4.85 1.05
C ALA A 43 -2.13 6.04 0.83
N GLN A 44 -3.16 5.86 -0.01
CA GLN A 44 -4.19 6.87 -0.24
C GLN A 44 -5.02 7.15 1.01
N ASP A 45 -5.42 6.11 1.75
CA ASP A 45 -6.14 6.24 3.01
C ASP A 45 -5.32 7.02 4.04
N CYS A 46 -4.04 6.67 4.20
CA CYS A 46 -3.14 7.40 5.10
C CYS A 46 -2.99 8.88 4.70
N ARG A 47 -2.84 9.18 3.41
CA ARG A 47 -2.78 10.57 2.91
C ARG A 47 -4.08 11.32 3.21
N LYS A 48 -5.23 10.69 2.97
CA LYS A 48 -6.54 11.28 3.23
C LYS A 48 -6.70 11.62 4.72
N SER A 49 -6.42 10.69 5.61
CA SER A 49 -6.48 10.92 7.06
C SER A 49 -5.53 12.03 7.52
N LEU A 50 -4.32 12.10 6.94
CA LEU A 50 -3.37 13.18 7.23
C LEU A 50 -3.91 14.55 6.80
N ILE A 51 -4.50 14.64 5.60
CA ILE A 51 -5.08 15.87 5.08
C ILE A 51 -6.26 16.31 5.95
N GLU A 52 -7.19 15.41 6.27
CA GLU A 52 -8.35 15.72 7.12
C GLU A 52 -7.95 16.19 8.52
N SER A 53 -6.94 15.54 9.11
CA SER A 53 -6.39 15.92 10.41
C SER A 53 -5.70 17.29 10.34
N SER A 54 -4.93 17.55 9.29
CA SER A 54 -4.28 18.83 9.04
C SER A 54 -5.29 19.96 8.84
N GLN A 55 -6.36 19.72 8.08
CA GLN A 55 -7.44 20.69 7.87
C GLN A 55 -8.14 21.02 9.18
N THR A 56 -8.46 20.00 9.98
CA THR A 56 -9.08 20.20 11.30
C THR A 56 -8.18 21.04 12.21
N PHE A 57 -6.88 20.76 12.22
CA PHE A 57 -5.90 21.54 12.96
C PHE A 57 -5.86 23.01 12.52
N ILE A 58 -5.72 23.26 11.22
CA ILE A 58 -5.67 24.62 10.66
C ILE A 58 -6.96 25.39 10.94
N ASN A 59 -8.13 24.76 10.80
CA ASN A 59 -9.42 25.38 11.14
C ASN A 59 -9.47 25.77 12.63
N GLY A 60 -8.90 24.95 13.52
CA GLY A 60 -8.75 25.27 14.94
C GLY A 60 -7.92 26.53 15.19
N ILE A 61 -6.77 26.63 14.52
CA ILE A 61 -5.91 27.82 14.56
C ILE A 61 -6.64 29.05 14.02
N GLU A 62 -7.33 28.92 12.89
CA GLU A 62 -8.10 30.01 12.29
C GLU A 62 -9.21 30.52 13.24
N MET A 63 -9.92 29.61 13.92
CA MET A 63 -10.92 30.00 14.92
C MET A 63 -10.30 30.78 16.08
N LYS A 64 -9.17 30.34 16.64
CA LYS A 64 -8.45 31.06 17.70
C LYS A 64 -8.01 32.44 17.24
N PHE A 65 -7.43 32.53 16.04
CA PHE A 65 -6.99 33.80 15.46
C PHE A 65 -8.17 34.76 15.23
N ASN A 66 -9.29 34.26 14.72
CA ASN A 66 -10.50 35.06 14.52
C ASN A 66 -11.09 35.56 15.85
N ASP A 67 -11.01 34.76 16.91
CA ASP A 67 -11.42 35.20 18.25
C ASP A 67 -10.51 36.31 18.78
N LEU A 68 -9.19 36.14 18.68
CA LEU A 68 -8.22 37.18 19.04
C LEU A 68 -8.49 38.48 18.25
N SER A 69 -8.77 38.39 16.94
CA SER A 69 -9.13 39.54 16.11
C SER A 69 -10.39 40.26 16.61
N LYS A 70 -11.40 39.52 17.07
CA LYS A 70 -12.61 40.11 17.67
C LYS A 70 -12.29 40.80 18.99
N GLN A 71 -11.46 40.19 19.85
CA GLN A 71 -11.03 40.78 21.12
C GLN A 71 -10.29 42.10 20.88
N ILE A 72 -9.36 42.16 19.92
CA ILE A 72 -8.66 43.38 19.51
C ILE A 72 -9.65 44.49 19.11
N LYS A 73 -10.62 44.16 18.25
CA LYS A 73 -11.65 45.13 17.82
C LYS A 73 -12.50 45.63 18.98
N GLN A 74 -12.83 44.77 19.94
CA GLN A 74 -13.61 45.16 21.12
C GLN A 74 -12.83 46.13 22.01
N ILE A 75 -11.56 45.85 22.30
CA ILE A 75 -10.70 46.73 23.11
C ILE A 75 -10.55 48.10 22.43
N TYR A 76 -10.32 48.10 21.11
CA TYR A 76 -10.25 49.33 20.32
C TYR A 76 -11.55 50.14 20.41
N ASN A 77 -12.70 49.51 20.15
CA ASN A 77 -14.00 50.19 20.15
C ASN A 77 -14.40 50.73 21.54
N LYS A 78 -13.93 50.10 22.61
CA LYS A 78 -14.19 50.54 23.99
C LYS A 78 -13.18 51.57 24.50
N ASN A 79 -12.15 51.92 23.72
CA ASN A 79 -11.00 52.71 24.17
C ASN A 79 -10.35 52.16 25.46
N GLU A 80 -10.38 50.84 25.65
CA GLU A 80 -9.82 50.15 26.84
C GLU A 80 -8.34 49.78 26.64
N PHE A 81 -7.69 50.36 25.63
CA PHE A 81 -6.33 49.99 25.27
C PHE A 81 -5.35 50.40 26.38
N ASN A 82 -4.66 49.41 26.97
CA ASN A 82 -3.68 49.60 28.03
C ASN A 82 -2.59 48.51 27.93
N GLU A 83 -1.57 48.63 28.77
CA GLU A 83 -0.41 47.73 28.76
C GLU A 83 -0.77 46.27 29.08
N ILE A 84 -1.70 46.05 30.00
CA ILE A 84 -2.20 44.70 30.37
C ILE A 84 -2.86 44.03 29.17
N ASN A 85 -3.72 44.77 28.45
CA ASN A 85 -4.40 44.29 27.25
C ASN A 85 -3.40 44.01 26.12
N LEU A 86 -2.38 44.85 25.96
CA LEU A 86 -1.31 44.65 24.97
C LEU A 86 -0.49 43.38 25.26
N GLU A 87 -0.10 43.18 26.52
CA GLU A 87 0.66 42.01 26.94
C GLU A 87 -0.14 40.73 26.71
N TYR A 88 -1.42 40.71 27.12
CA TYR A 88 -2.31 39.57 26.91
C TYR A 88 -2.48 39.23 25.42
N LEU A 89 -2.80 40.22 24.57
CA LEU A 89 -2.98 40.00 23.13
C LEU A 89 -1.70 39.50 22.46
N THR A 90 -0.55 39.99 22.91
CA THR A 90 0.76 39.56 22.41
C THR A 90 1.06 38.12 22.79
N ASN A 91 0.79 37.75 24.04
CA ASN A 91 0.99 36.38 24.52
C ASN A 91 0.08 35.39 23.79
N GLU A 92 -1.20 35.71 23.59
CA GLU A 92 -2.12 34.88 22.81
C GLU A 92 -1.64 34.69 21.37
N LEU A 93 -1.15 35.76 20.73
CA LEU A 93 -0.61 35.66 19.37
C LEU A 93 0.63 34.77 19.31
N ILE A 94 1.52 34.85 20.31
CA ILE A 94 2.70 34.00 20.43
C ILE A 94 2.29 32.53 20.56
N GLU A 95 1.29 32.21 21.40
CA GLU A 95 0.82 30.83 21.57
C GLU A 95 0.18 30.28 20.29
N ILE A 96 -0.69 31.05 19.63
CA ILE A 96 -1.26 30.66 18.32
C ILE A 96 -0.15 30.40 17.30
N THR A 97 0.90 31.24 17.29
CA THR A 97 2.06 31.08 16.40
C THR A 97 2.88 29.82 16.73
N LYS A 98 3.09 29.51 18.01
CA LYS A 98 3.77 28.29 18.43
C LYS A 98 3.00 27.05 18.03
N GLU A 99 1.69 27.04 18.25
CA GLU A 99 0.83 25.92 17.86
C GLU A 99 0.88 25.72 16.35
N LEU A 100 0.69 26.78 15.54
CA LEU A 100 0.74 26.71 14.08
C LEU A 100 2.05 26.11 13.56
N ASN A 101 3.19 26.48 14.16
CA ASN A 101 4.50 26.00 13.75
C ASN A 101 4.85 24.61 14.28
N ASN A 102 4.07 24.06 15.21
CA ASN A 102 4.30 22.74 15.80
C ASN A 102 2.98 21.99 15.99
N PRO A 103 2.45 21.33 14.94
CA PRO A 103 1.25 20.52 15.05
C PRO A 103 1.54 19.26 15.89
N LEU A 104 1.37 19.36 17.20
CA LEU A 104 1.75 18.36 18.22
C LEU A 104 1.04 16.99 18.09
N ASN A 105 0.07 16.84 17.18
CA ASN A 105 -0.93 15.78 17.27
C ASN A 105 -0.87 14.75 16.13
N ILE A 106 0.06 14.84 15.18
CA ILE A 106 0.13 13.89 14.06
C ILE A 106 1.52 13.27 13.96
N PHE A 107 1.56 11.95 14.08
CA PHE A 107 2.77 11.14 13.92
C PHE A 107 2.55 10.05 12.89
N ILE A 108 3.53 9.84 12.02
CA ILE A 108 3.55 8.72 11.08
C ILE A 108 4.36 7.60 11.73
N GLN A 109 3.79 6.41 11.79
CA GLN A 109 4.47 5.22 12.29
C GLN A 109 4.42 4.13 11.20
N GLN A 110 5.54 3.40 11.07
CA GLN A 110 5.58 2.20 10.25
C GLN A 110 5.13 0.99 11.07
N GLY A 111 4.24 0.17 10.50
CA GLY A 111 3.84 -1.10 11.09
C GLY A 111 5.01 -2.09 11.12
N SER A 112 5.10 -2.89 12.18
CA SER A 112 6.18 -3.87 12.38
C SER A 112 5.91 -5.22 11.70
N GLN A 113 4.69 -5.46 11.22
CA GLN A 113 4.28 -6.72 10.60
C GLN A 113 4.18 -6.62 9.08
N PRO A 114 4.39 -7.73 8.34
CA PRO A 114 4.25 -7.74 6.90
C PRO A 114 2.81 -7.44 6.51
N PHE A 115 2.65 -6.41 5.67
CA PHE A 115 1.35 -5.96 5.19
C PHE A 115 0.84 -6.80 4.00
N ILE A 116 1.75 -7.43 3.26
CA ILE A 116 1.45 -8.26 2.08
C ILE A 116 2.07 -9.63 2.28
N SER A 117 1.33 -10.66 1.88
CA SER A 117 1.79 -12.05 1.91
C SER A 117 2.89 -12.31 0.88
N ASP A 118 3.85 -13.14 1.26
CA ASP A 118 4.91 -13.59 0.35
C ASP A 118 4.38 -14.60 -0.69
N ILE A 119 4.98 -14.61 -1.88
CA ILE A 119 4.65 -15.52 -2.98
C ILE A 119 5.83 -16.45 -3.20
N SER A 120 5.61 -17.76 -3.06
CA SER A 120 6.67 -18.77 -3.21
C SER A 120 6.25 -19.93 -4.11
N ILE A 121 7.23 -20.49 -4.82
CA ILE A 121 7.05 -21.68 -5.65
C ILE A 121 7.45 -22.90 -4.82
N ILE A 122 6.51 -23.82 -4.63
CA ILE A 122 6.77 -25.11 -3.95
C ILE A 122 6.89 -26.20 -5.01
N LEU A 123 8.07 -26.81 -5.11
CA LEU A 123 8.31 -27.94 -6.01
C LEU A 123 8.09 -29.25 -5.26
N SER A 124 7.02 -29.99 -5.61
CA SER A 124 6.85 -31.36 -5.15
C SER A 124 7.72 -32.30 -6.00
N LYS A 125 8.55 -33.14 -5.37
CA LYS A 125 9.37 -34.12 -6.09
C LYS A 125 8.45 -35.08 -6.86
N ILE A 126 8.59 -35.15 -8.17
CA ILE A 126 7.94 -36.16 -9.01
C ILE A 126 8.56 -37.52 -8.68
N LYS A 127 7.77 -38.50 -8.20
CA LYS A 127 8.21 -39.90 -8.11
C LYS A 127 8.47 -40.41 -9.54
N SER A 128 9.72 -40.63 -9.89
CA SER A 128 10.09 -41.28 -11.14
C SER A 128 9.63 -42.74 -11.11
N THR A 129 8.51 -43.04 -11.77
CA THR A 129 8.13 -44.44 -12.03
C THR A 129 9.11 -45.01 -13.05
N LYS A 130 9.93 -45.98 -12.64
CA LYS A 130 10.75 -46.79 -13.56
C LYS A 130 9.82 -47.47 -14.56
N ILE A 131 9.85 -47.02 -15.82
CA ILE A 131 9.33 -47.82 -16.92
C ILE A 131 10.37 -48.91 -17.17
N VAL A 132 10.07 -50.13 -16.75
CA VAL A 132 10.85 -51.32 -17.12
C VAL A 132 10.51 -51.61 -18.59
N LEU A 133 11.43 -51.31 -19.50
CA LEU A 133 11.39 -51.84 -20.85
C LEU A 133 11.67 -53.34 -20.75
N ILE A 134 10.63 -54.16 -20.91
CA ILE A 134 10.78 -55.61 -21.09
C ILE A 134 11.43 -55.79 -22.46
N GLY A 135 12.72 -56.14 -22.45
CA GLY A 135 13.47 -56.47 -23.65
C GLY A 135 12.88 -57.68 -24.34
N ILE A 136 12.56 -57.51 -25.63
CA ILE A 136 12.22 -58.60 -26.53
C ILE A 136 13.54 -59.27 -26.89
N GLU A 137 13.83 -60.43 -26.30
CA GLU A 137 14.90 -61.31 -26.77
C GLU A 137 14.48 -61.96 -28.10
N ASN A 138 15.00 -61.43 -29.21
CA ASN A 138 15.01 -62.15 -30.48
C ASN A 138 16.13 -63.19 -30.45
N LYS A 139 15.77 -64.46 -30.26
CA LYS A 139 16.67 -65.59 -30.51
C LYS A 139 16.77 -65.85 -32.01
N THR A 140 17.93 -65.57 -32.59
CA THR A 140 18.37 -66.19 -33.85
C THR A 140 19.25 -67.38 -33.50
N TYR A 141 18.78 -68.60 -33.78
CA TYR A 141 19.62 -69.79 -33.83
C TYR A 141 20.28 -69.85 -35.22
N SER A 142 21.61 -69.93 -35.25
CA SER A 142 22.37 -70.43 -36.40
C SER A 142 22.38 -71.95 -36.42
#